data_AF-X8DPK8-F1
#
_entry.id   AF-X8DPK8-F1
#
_cell.length_a   1.000
_cell.length_b   1.000
_cell.length_c   1.000
_cell.angle_alpha   90.00
_cell.angle_beta   90.00
_cell.angle_gamma   90.00
#
_symmetry.space_group_name_H-M   'P 1'
#
loop_
_entity.id
_entity.type
_entity.pdbx_description
1 polymer ?
#
loop_
_entity_poly.entity_id
_entity_poly.type
_entity_poly.pdbx_seq_one_letter_code
_entity_poly.pdbx_strand_id
1 'polypeptide(L)' 'MLLAVRLNTGIALTDLTVEERGRVPAVVDRGLGRLVDERLVLTDRGRLLADGVVRAILD' A
#
# COMPACT_ATOMS: atom_id res chain seq x y z
N MET A 1 6.24 11.50 -0.51
CA MET A 1 5.77 11.47 -1.93
C MET A 1 4.25 11.46 -1.95
N LEU A 2 3.60 11.93 -3.03
CA LEU A 2 2.12 11.97 -3.14
C LEU A 2 1.47 10.59 -2.89
N LEU A 3 2.17 9.51 -3.24
CA LEU A 3 1.71 8.12 -3.05
C LEU A 3 1.63 7.68 -1.58
N ALA A 4 2.55 8.14 -0.72
CA ALA A 4 2.53 7.82 0.72
C ALA A 4 1.28 8.36 1.41
N VAL A 5 0.88 9.58 1.02
CA VAL A 5 -0.34 10.23 1.50
C VAL A 5 -1.59 9.47 1.01
N ARG A 6 -1.60 9.04 -0.27
CA ARG A 6 -2.70 8.25 -0.84
C ARG A 6 -2.86 6.90 -0.15
N LEU A 7 -1.78 6.21 0.18
CA LEU A 7 -1.82 4.94 0.92
C LEU A 7 -2.35 5.12 2.35
N ASN A 8 -2.04 6.26 2.99
CA ASN A 8 -2.55 6.61 4.32
C ASN A 8 -4.08 6.80 4.31
N THR A 9 -4.63 7.39 3.23
CA THR A 9 -6.07 7.54 3.02
C THR A 9 -6.74 6.32 2.37
N GLY A 10 -5.94 5.37 1.86
CA GLY A 10 -6.38 4.25 1.04
C GLY A 10 -6.26 4.55 -0.46
N ILE A 11 -5.58 3.66 -1.19
CA ILE A 11 -5.42 3.75 -2.64
C ILE A 11 -6.21 2.65 -3.35
N ALA A 12 -6.88 2.98 -4.45
CA ALA A 12 -7.55 1.95 -5.26
C ALA A 12 -6.50 1.10 -5.97
N LEU A 13 -6.73 -0.21 -6.04
CA LEU A 13 -5.84 -1.11 -6.79
C LEU A 13 -5.78 -0.75 -8.28
N THR A 14 -6.83 -0.15 -8.82
CA THR A 14 -6.86 0.34 -10.21
C THR A 14 -5.93 1.52 -10.45
N ASP A 15 -5.58 2.28 -9.41
CA ASP A 15 -4.63 3.39 -9.49
C ASP A 15 -3.18 2.89 -9.51
N LEU A 16 -2.96 1.62 -9.16
CA LEU A 16 -1.66 0.97 -9.18
C LEU A 16 -1.40 0.32 -10.55
N THR A 17 -0.15 0.35 -10.98
CA THR A 17 0.30 -0.42 -12.14
C THR A 17 0.15 -1.92 -11.88
N VAL A 18 0.25 -2.73 -12.94
CA VAL A 18 0.15 -4.20 -12.81
C VAL A 18 1.27 -4.75 -11.92
N GLU A 19 2.48 -4.19 -12.04
CA GLU A 19 3.64 -4.58 -11.22
C GLU A 19 3.43 -4.19 -9.74
N GLU A 20 2.99 -2.96 -9.47
CA GLU A 20 2.70 -2.48 -8.12
C GLU A 20 1.59 -3.31 -7.46
N ARG A 21 0.53 -3.66 -8.19
CA ARG A 21 -0.53 -4.56 -7.72
C ARG A 21 0.02 -5.94 -7.35
N GLY A 22 0.99 -6.45 -8.10
CA GLY A 22 1.66 -7.72 -7.80
C GLY A 22 2.37 -7.74 -6.44
N ARG A 23 2.76 -6.59 -5.90
CA ARG A 23 3.47 -6.45 -4.61
C ARG A 23 2.52 -6.21 -3.43
N VAL A 24 1.25 -5.87 -3.68
CA VAL A 24 0.24 -5.66 -2.64
C VAL A 24 0.08 -6.87 -1.70
N PRO A 25 0.02 -8.13 -2.19
CA PRO A 25 -0.09 -9.29 -1.32
C PRO A 25 1.03 -9.38 -0.27
N ALA A 26 2.27 -9.02 -0.63
CA ALA A 26 3.40 -9.02 0.30
C ALA A 26 3.26 -7.95 1.39
N VAL A 27 2.68 -6.78 1.07
CA VAL A 27 2.40 -5.72 2.06
C VAL A 27 1.31 -6.16 3.04
N VAL A 28 0.29 -6.87 2.54
CA VAL A 28 -0.80 -7.42 3.35
C VAL A 28 -0.31 -8.56 4.24
N ASP A 29 0.47 -9.49 3.70
CA ASP A 29 1.03 -10.64 4.43
C ASP A 29 1.93 -10.19 5.60
N ARG A 30 2.66 -9.08 5.43
CA ARG A 30 3.46 -8.45 6.48
C ARG A 30 2.64 -7.65 7.51
N GLY A 31 1.32 -7.58 7.36
CA GLY A 31 0.42 -6.83 8.26
C GLY A 31 0.55 -5.31 8.15
N LEU A 32 1.16 -4.80 7.09
CA LEU A 32 1.42 -3.37 6.88
C LEU A 32 0.25 -2.69 6.14
N GLY A 33 -0.57 -3.46 5.44
CA GLY A 33 -1.78 -2.99 4.81
C GLY A 33 -2.91 -4.00 4.88
N ARG A 34 -4.12 -3.54 4.59
CA ARG A 34 -5.31 -4.38 4.41
C ARG A 34 -5.99 -4.01 3.10
N LEU A 35 -6.61 -5.00 2.48
CA LEU A 35 -7.52 -4.79 1.37
C LEU A 35 -8.93 -4.54 1.90
N VAL A 36 -9.53 -3.43 1.51
CA VAL A 36 -10.92 -3.04 1.83
C VAL A 36 -11.53 -2.50 0.56
N ASP A 37 -12.59 -3.12 0.05
CA ASP A 37 -13.32 -2.68 -1.16
C ASP A 37 -12.38 -2.35 -2.34
N GLU A 38 -11.47 -3.28 -2.65
CA GLU A 38 -10.45 -3.12 -3.72
C GLU A 38 -9.50 -1.94 -3.52
N ARG A 39 -9.33 -1.50 -2.27
CA ARG A 39 -8.36 -0.48 -1.88
C ARG A 39 -7.35 -1.06 -0.92
N LEU A 40 -6.08 -0.72 -1.13
CA LEU A 40 -5.03 -0.95 -0.16
C LEU A 40 -5.03 0.22 0.85
N VAL A 41 -5.30 -0.10 2.11
CA VAL A 41 -5.28 0.84 3.23
C VAL A 41 -4.18 0.43 4.20
N LEU A 42 -3.30 1.35 4.58
CA LEU A 42 -2.28 1.06 5.58
C LEU A 42 -2.88 0.83 6.96
N THR A 43 -2.38 -0.19 7.66
CA THR A 43 -2.62 -0.37 9.09
C THR A 43 -1.86 0.69 9.88
N ASP A 44 -2.16 0.85 11.17
CA ASP A 44 -1.43 1.80 12.02
C ASP A 44 0.09 1.56 12.00
N ARG A 45 0.50 0.28 11.97
CA ARG A 45 1.91 -0.11 11.81
C ARG A 45 2.47 0.27 10.44
N GLY A 46 1.71 0.02 9.37
CA GLY A 46 2.09 0.43 8.02
C GLY A 46 2.26 1.94 7.88
N ARG A 47 1.43 2.73 8.58
CA ARG A 47 1.50 4.20 8.59
C ARG A 47 2.79 4.71 9.23
N LEU A 48 3.26 4.07 10.30
CA LEU A 48 4.56 4.39 10.91
C LEU A 48 5.73 4.12 9.96
N LEU A 49 5.57 3.20 9.02
CA LEU A 49 6.57 2.79 8.04
C LEU A 49 6.23 3.26 6.61
N ALA A 50 5.35 4.26 6.46
CA ALA A 50 4.72 4.58 5.19
C ALA A 50 5.71 4.75 4.04
N ASP A 51 6.85 5.41 4.27
CA ASP A 51 7.88 5.59 3.24
C ASP A 51 8.57 4.27 2.83
N GLY A 52 8.77 3.35 3.78
CA GLY A 52 9.31 2.02 3.51
C GLY A 52 8.31 1.12 2.79
N VAL A 53 7.02 1.23 3.12
CA VAL A 53 5.94 0.50 2.43
C VAL A 53 5.79 0.99 1.00
N VAL A 54 5.86 2.31 0.78
CA VAL A 54 5.83 2.91 -0.56
C VAL A 54 6.95 2.36 -1.42
N ARG A 55 8.20 2.33 -0.89
CA ARG A 55 9.33 1.75 -1.62
C ARG A 55 9.09 0.27 -1.94
N ALA A 56 8.57 -0.51 -1.00
CA ALA A 56 8.27 -1.93 -1.24
C ALA A 56 7.17 -2.17 -2.30
N ILE A 57 6.33 -1.17 -2.62
CA ILE A 57 5.32 -1.25 -3.68
C ILE A 57 5.89 -0.74 -5.02
N LEU A 58 6.77 0.27 -4.98
CA LEU A 58 7.36 0.89 -6.16
C LEU A 58 8.55 0.11 -6.74
N ASP A 59 9.39 -0.50 -5.88
CA ASP A 59 10.55 -1.33 -6.27
C ASP A 59 10.14 -2.72 -6.72
#